data_AF-A0A0D0IUF2-F1
#
_entry.id   AF-A0A0D0IUF2-F1
#
_cell.length_a   1.000
_cell.length_b   1.000
_cell.length_c   1.000
_cell.angle_alpha   90.00
_cell.angle_beta   90.00
_cell.angle_gamma   90.00
#
_symmetry.space_group_name_H-M   'P 1'
#
loop_
_entity.id
_entity.type
_entity.pdbx_description
1 polymer ?
#
loop_
_entity_poly.entity_id
_entity_poly.type
_entity_poly.pdbx_seq_one_letter_code
_entity_poly.pdbx_strand_id
1 'polypeptide(L)'
;MEKKLNTILLILAVTIAFIACSQDEQAKSTAIKKANSKYTFEYVRGISLTQPKRALKMIETGKKDGSMTNIEANYLMSMVYYNGLRNYSKAANYAVAALNDPDINKYPEKERQLYNMASSQFYSCGNYVESLTMADKGIKLAYEHKDRKLMSQLLMTIGECHGEVGNMWHAINTFDRCIQIITEQLKKTPDWDTYFDLATVYSLKANSAIDIKEYKLVIDMQPKYKKCLDKLNKLKEDVSGANDVANAGYYSLLSIAYEKSGNHAKARECFDNLLSTRTALLPDGASYVVPYLLETKQYKEALKKINEEEKTWMSHGRDTVNYIYSNTILMNKARVLQALGRYEEAINTGMRAYNLSDSLTRRIKEQNATWLSEKMGKKVLKSYIENQDKQLTINRWANIIMGVLLFICITLIVFVIRDNRIIKNKNRVSSSLIGELSKYKTELFDRMSEHPDKVNNAASANDKASATDDKGKAVNSGETVKTEKKTDSKAHNEEYEQFLKIEKIIFEKNLFIRTKLSRTEVAAEAGMSTSHFNAVFDKYSQLTFTNYINNLRMERAAKLLKEKPNYSIEAIAQECGVPVRQTFYRLFSKKYGMTPADYRDNI
;
A
#
# COMPACT_ATOMS: atom_id res chain seq x y z
N MET A 1 -70.48 11.98 10.32
CA MET A 1 -69.50 12.63 11.25
C MET A 1 -68.34 13.28 10.49
N GLU A 2 -67.95 12.79 9.31
CA GLU A 2 -66.68 13.14 8.66
C GLU A 2 -66.48 14.64 8.41
N LYS A 3 -67.53 15.42 8.10
CA LYS A 3 -67.37 16.87 7.88
C LYS A 3 -66.72 17.60 9.07
N LYS A 4 -66.96 17.19 10.32
CA LYS A 4 -66.26 17.75 11.50
C LYS A 4 -64.83 17.24 11.62
N LEU A 5 -64.59 15.95 11.33
CA LEU A 5 -63.26 15.34 11.36
C LEU A 5 -62.33 15.98 10.34
N ASN A 6 -62.81 16.21 9.11
CA ASN A 6 -62.05 16.84 8.03
C ASN A 6 -61.70 18.31 8.35
N THR A 7 -62.60 19.08 9.00
CA THR A 7 -62.24 20.43 9.47
C THR A 7 -61.20 20.41 10.59
N ILE A 8 -61.25 19.45 11.52
CA ILE A 8 -60.26 19.32 12.59
C ILE A 8 -58.89 18.94 11.98
N LEU A 9 -58.85 17.98 11.05
CA LEU A 9 -57.64 17.60 10.33
C LEU A 9 -57.05 18.75 9.50
N LEU A 10 -57.90 19.55 8.83
CA LEU A 10 -57.45 20.72 8.09
C LEU A 10 -56.84 21.79 9.01
N ILE A 11 -57.47 22.05 10.17
CA ILE A 11 -56.94 22.99 11.16
C ILE A 11 -55.59 22.50 11.72
N LEU A 12 -55.47 21.20 12.03
CA LEU A 12 -54.21 20.58 12.48
C LEU A 12 -53.11 20.66 11.41
N ALA A 13 -53.44 20.40 10.14
CA ALA A 13 -52.49 20.54 9.03
C ALA A 13 -52.03 22.00 8.85
N VAL A 14 -52.94 22.97 8.98
CA VAL A 14 -52.62 24.41 8.89
C VAL A 14 -51.79 24.88 10.08
N THR A 15 -52.04 24.42 11.32
CA THR A 15 -51.20 24.79 12.47
C THR A 15 -49.81 24.15 12.40
N ILE A 16 -49.71 22.89 11.96
CA ILE A 16 -48.41 22.24 11.70
C ILE A 16 -47.64 22.99 10.61
N ALA A 17 -48.31 23.39 9.52
CA ALA A 17 -47.69 24.20 8.46
C ALA A 17 -47.22 25.57 8.97
N PHE A 18 -48.01 26.26 9.80
CA PHE A 18 -47.60 27.53 10.43
C PHE A 18 -46.40 27.36 11.38
N ILE A 19 -46.35 26.28 12.16
CA ILE A 19 -45.20 25.97 13.03
C ILE A 19 -43.96 25.67 12.18
N ALA A 20 -44.08 24.90 11.10
CA ALA A 20 -42.97 24.62 10.19
C ALA A 20 -42.47 25.87 9.47
N CYS A 21 -43.36 26.70 8.92
CA CYS A 21 -43.01 27.96 8.26
C CYS A 21 -42.37 28.95 9.23
N SER A 22 -42.92 29.11 10.44
CA SER A 22 -42.32 30.02 11.43
C SER A 22 -40.96 29.54 11.95
N GLN A 23 -40.74 28.24 12.08
CA GLN A 23 -39.40 27.69 12.39
C GLN A 23 -38.40 27.91 11.24
N ASP A 24 -38.82 27.75 9.99
CA ASP A 24 -37.98 27.99 8.81
C ASP A 24 -37.69 29.50 8.60
N GLU A 25 -38.67 30.39 8.81
CA GLU A 25 -38.44 31.83 8.85
C GLU A 25 -37.52 32.25 10.00
N GLN A 26 -37.68 31.65 11.19
CA GLN A 26 -36.82 31.93 12.34
C GLN A 26 -35.39 31.42 12.11
N ALA A 27 -35.22 30.26 11.46
CA ALA A 27 -33.93 29.74 11.04
C ALA A 27 -33.26 30.65 9.97
N LYS A 28 -34.01 31.06 8.94
CA LYS A 28 -33.55 32.00 7.89
C LYS A 28 -33.20 33.37 8.47
N SER A 29 -34.02 33.92 9.35
CA SER A 29 -33.76 35.18 10.07
C SER A 29 -32.50 35.08 10.92
N THR A 30 -32.29 33.95 11.61
CA THR A 30 -31.08 33.70 12.40
C THR A 30 -29.84 33.56 11.51
N ALA A 31 -29.94 32.88 10.36
CA ALA A 31 -28.85 32.77 9.38
C ALA A 31 -28.49 34.13 8.77
N ILE A 32 -29.48 34.96 8.40
CA ILE A 32 -29.29 36.31 7.86
C ILE A 32 -28.64 37.23 8.93
N LYS A 33 -29.07 37.15 10.19
CA LYS A 33 -28.40 37.84 11.31
C LYS A 33 -26.95 37.37 11.48
N LYS A 34 -26.69 36.06 11.40
CA LYS A 34 -25.33 35.49 11.54
C LYS A 34 -24.40 35.86 10.37
N ALA A 35 -24.94 36.07 9.17
CA ALA A 35 -24.21 36.56 8.00
C ALA A 35 -23.91 38.07 8.02
N ASN A 36 -24.90 38.90 8.43
CA ASN A 36 -24.76 40.37 8.49
C ASN A 36 -24.11 40.87 9.80
N SER A 37 -23.87 39.99 10.77
CA SER A 37 -23.23 40.31 12.04
C SER A 37 -21.73 40.63 11.85
N LYS A 38 -21.27 41.76 12.41
CA LYS A 38 -19.83 42.06 12.54
C LYS A 38 -19.11 41.17 13.57
N TYR A 39 -19.82 40.21 14.17
CA TYR A 39 -19.35 39.33 15.26
C TYR A 39 -19.21 37.86 14.82
N THR A 40 -18.97 37.59 13.53
CA THR A 40 -18.77 36.21 13.02
C THR A 40 -17.62 35.49 13.73
N PHE A 41 -17.76 34.17 13.89
CA PHE A 41 -16.78 33.34 14.61
C PHE A 41 -15.36 33.51 14.07
N GLU A 42 -15.16 33.45 12.74
CA GLU A 42 -13.84 33.60 12.12
C GLU A 42 -13.25 35.02 12.27
N TYR A 43 -14.09 36.07 12.24
CA TYR A 43 -13.60 37.43 12.50
C TYR A 43 -13.08 37.56 13.93
N VAL A 44 -13.85 37.10 14.91
CA VAL A 44 -13.48 37.14 16.33
C VAL A 44 -12.26 36.28 16.62
N ARG A 45 -12.16 35.11 15.98
CA ARG A 45 -10.97 34.24 16.00
C ARG A 45 -9.74 34.97 15.45
N GLY A 46 -9.86 35.65 14.30
CA GLY A 46 -8.76 36.40 13.68
C GLY A 46 -8.22 37.56 14.54
N ILE A 47 -9.06 38.20 15.35
CA ILE A 47 -8.63 39.26 16.29
C ILE A 47 -8.29 38.76 17.70
N SER A 48 -8.40 37.45 17.97
CA SER A 48 -8.29 36.89 19.34
C SER A 48 -6.92 37.12 20.00
N LEU A 49 -5.85 36.98 19.23
CA LEU A 49 -4.46 37.22 19.66
C LEU A 49 -4.11 38.72 19.67
N THR A 50 -4.53 39.48 18.66
CA THR A 50 -4.06 40.85 18.42
C THR A 50 -4.89 41.92 19.14
N GLN A 51 -6.17 41.67 19.41
CA GLN A 51 -7.09 42.60 20.07
C GLN A 51 -7.97 41.87 21.12
N PRO A 52 -7.38 41.12 22.08
CA PRO A 52 -8.12 40.22 22.96
C PRO A 52 -9.26 40.89 23.73
N LYS A 53 -9.04 42.10 24.27
CA LYS A 53 -10.08 42.86 25.00
C LYS A 53 -11.28 43.22 24.10
N ARG A 54 -11.05 43.44 22.80
CA ARG A 54 -12.10 43.66 21.80
C ARG A 54 -12.81 42.35 21.47
N ALA A 55 -12.04 41.26 21.30
CA ALA A 55 -12.59 39.93 21.07
C ALA A 55 -13.55 39.50 22.19
N LEU A 56 -13.16 39.65 23.47
CA LEU A 56 -14.04 39.39 24.63
C LEU A 56 -15.39 40.14 24.51
N LYS A 57 -15.35 41.46 24.32
CA LYS A 57 -16.56 42.29 24.20
C LYS A 57 -17.43 41.88 22.99
N MET A 58 -16.81 41.44 21.89
CA MET A 58 -17.51 40.96 20.70
C MET A 58 -18.19 39.60 20.95
N ILE A 59 -17.56 38.70 21.72
CA ILE A 59 -18.17 37.43 22.14
C ILE A 59 -19.34 37.68 23.10
N GLU A 60 -19.18 38.55 24.10
CA GLU A 60 -20.24 38.94 25.04
C GLU A 60 -21.44 39.55 24.33
N THR A 61 -21.19 40.37 23.30
CA THR A 61 -22.25 40.95 22.45
C THR A 61 -22.97 39.86 21.64
N GLY A 62 -22.22 39.02 20.91
CA GLY A 62 -22.79 37.95 20.08
C GLY A 62 -23.54 36.87 20.86
N LYS A 63 -23.14 36.61 22.11
CA LYS A 63 -23.86 35.74 23.05
C LYS A 63 -25.14 36.40 23.60
N LYS A 64 -25.17 37.73 23.74
CA LYS A 64 -26.35 38.47 24.20
C LYS A 64 -27.39 38.72 23.11
N ASP A 65 -26.96 38.93 21.86
CA ASP A 65 -27.87 39.16 20.72
C ASP A 65 -28.30 37.86 19.98
N GLY A 66 -27.70 36.73 20.34
CA GLY A 66 -28.02 35.41 19.79
C GLY A 66 -27.33 35.08 18.45
N SER A 67 -26.44 35.93 17.95
CA SER A 67 -25.67 35.65 16.71
C SER A 67 -24.55 34.63 16.89
N MET A 68 -24.21 34.26 18.13
CA MET A 68 -23.18 33.29 18.50
C MET A 68 -23.72 32.26 19.51
N THR A 69 -23.51 30.96 19.27
CA THR A 69 -23.97 29.91 20.20
C THR A 69 -23.12 29.87 21.47
N ASN A 70 -23.60 29.21 22.54
CA ASN A 70 -22.81 28.99 23.76
C ASN A 70 -21.48 28.27 23.46
N ILE A 71 -21.51 27.23 22.63
CA ILE A 71 -20.32 26.49 22.18
C ILE A 71 -19.35 27.42 21.43
N GLU A 72 -19.83 28.22 20.48
CA GLU A 72 -19.00 29.16 19.72
C GLU A 72 -18.39 30.24 20.61
N ALA A 73 -19.18 30.79 21.55
CA ALA A 73 -18.73 31.80 22.50
C ALA A 73 -17.69 31.23 23.49
N ASN A 74 -17.93 30.05 24.05
CA ASN A 74 -17.01 29.40 24.98
C ASN A 74 -15.71 28.96 24.27
N TYR A 75 -15.79 28.45 23.04
CA TYR A 75 -14.61 28.16 22.19
C TYR A 75 -13.75 29.42 21.97
N LEU A 76 -14.36 30.53 21.58
CA LEU A 76 -13.64 31.78 21.35
C LEU A 76 -13.11 32.42 22.63
N MET A 77 -13.84 32.34 23.75
CA MET A 77 -13.35 32.73 25.07
C MET A 77 -12.08 31.95 25.41
N SER A 78 -12.09 30.63 25.22
CA SER A 78 -10.92 29.77 25.43
C SER A 78 -9.71 30.22 24.60
N MET A 79 -9.89 30.43 23.28
CA MET A 79 -8.82 30.94 22.41
C MET A 79 -8.27 32.31 22.84
N VAL A 80 -9.14 33.25 23.23
CA VAL A 80 -8.75 34.61 23.64
C VAL A 80 -8.00 34.58 24.98
N TYR A 81 -8.49 33.81 25.96
CA TYR A 81 -7.81 33.68 27.25
C TYR A 81 -6.46 32.96 27.13
N TYR A 82 -6.34 31.95 26.25
CA TYR A 82 -5.08 31.24 26.02
C TYR A 82 -4.05 32.12 25.29
N ASN A 83 -4.37 32.55 24.07
CA ASN A 83 -3.40 33.20 23.18
C ASN A 83 -3.18 34.67 23.51
N GLY A 84 -4.26 35.43 23.68
CA GLY A 84 -4.21 36.89 23.80
C GLY A 84 -4.03 37.40 25.24
N LEU A 85 -4.38 36.60 26.26
CA LEU A 85 -4.31 37.01 27.67
C LEU A 85 -3.44 36.10 28.55
N ARG A 86 -2.88 35.01 28.01
CA ARG A 86 -2.05 33.99 28.68
C ARG A 86 -2.62 33.47 30.02
N ASN A 87 -3.95 33.48 30.16
CA ASN A 87 -4.67 32.94 31.32
C ASN A 87 -5.17 31.52 31.01
N TYR A 88 -4.25 30.56 31.13
CA TYR A 88 -4.49 29.18 30.73
C TYR A 88 -5.61 28.51 31.55
N SER A 89 -5.74 28.85 32.84
CA SER A 89 -6.80 28.33 33.72
C SER A 89 -8.20 28.73 33.24
N LYS A 90 -8.44 30.00 32.94
CA LYS A 90 -9.72 30.42 32.33
C LYS A 90 -9.90 29.76 30.96
N ALA A 91 -8.85 29.67 30.15
CA ALA A 91 -8.95 29.08 28.81
C ALA A 91 -9.45 27.62 28.86
N ALA A 92 -8.84 26.79 29.71
CA ALA A 92 -9.23 25.39 29.90
C ALA A 92 -10.67 25.27 30.41
N ASN A 93 -11.05 26.11 31.40
CA ASN A 93 -12.42 26.15 31.92
C ASN A 93 -13.45 26.53 30.84
N TYR A 94 -13.13 27.46 29.93
CA TYR A 94 -14.01 27.77 28.80
C TYR A 94 -14.05 26.67 27.73
N ALA A 95 -12.95 25.94 27.49
CA ALA A 95 -12.96 24.78 26.60
C ALA A 95 -13.85 23.65 27.17
N VAL A 96 -13.73 23.35 28.46
CA VAL A 96 -14.61 22.40 29.15
C VAL A 96 -16.07 22.88 29.19
N ALA A 97 -16.32 24.18 29.35
CA ALA A 97 -17.67 24.74 29.27
C ALA A 97 -18.28 24.68 27.85
N ALA A 98 -17.49 24.47 26.80
CA ALA A 98 -18.00 24.16 25.46
C ALA A 98 -18.20 22.64 25.26
N LEU A 99 -17.33 21.80 25.83
CA LEU A 99 -17.48 20.33 25.81
C LEU A 99 -18.67 19.82 26.65
N ASN A 100 -19.05 20.55 27.71
CA ASN A 100 -20.19 20.22 28.57
C ASN A 100 -21.52 20.84 28.09
N ASP A 101 -21.55 21.48 26.92
CA ASP A 101 -22.80 22.00 26.35
C ASP A 101 -23.65 20.82 25.81
N PRO A 102 -24.95 20.68 26.17
CA PRO A 102 -25.78 19.56 25.72
C PRO A 102 -25.86 19.37 24.21
N ASP A 103 -25.62 20.43 23.43
CA ASP A 103 -25.67 20.42 21.97
C ASP A 103 -24.32 20.13 21.30
N ILE A 104 -23.27 19.81 22.06
CA ILE A 104 -21.90 19.60 21.52
C ILE A 104 -21.83 18.51 20.44
N ASN A 105 -22.65 17.46 20.58
CA ASN A 105 -22.76 16.34 19.64
C ASN A 105 -23.28 16.76 18.24
N LYS A 106 -23.89 17.95 18.10
CA LYS A 106 -24.28 18.55 16.81
C LYS A 106 -23.10 19.18 16.07
N TYR A 107 -21.93 19.27 16.72
CA TYR A 107 -20.71 19.91 16.20
C TYR A 107 -19.47 19.03 16.37
N PRO A 108 -19.44 17.79 15.84
CA PRO A 108 -18.37 16.81 16.10
C PRO A 108 -16.96 17.29 15.71
N GLU A 109 -16.82 18.17 14.71
CA GLU A 109 -15.54 18.82 14.38
C GLU A 109 -15.07 19.78 15.49
N LYS A 110 -15.99 20.57 16.07
CA LYS A 110 -15.68 21.47 17.19
C LYS A 110 -15.39 20.67 18.46
N GLU A 111 -16.14 19.59 18.72
CA GLU A 111 -15.90 18.69 19.86
C GLU A 111 -14.47 18.11 19.82
N ARG A 112 -14.08 17.56 18.67
CA ARG A 112 -12.73 17.01 18.46
C ARG A 112 -11.63 18.06 18.65
N GLN A 113 -11.81 19.27 18.09
CA GLN A 113 -10.89 20.40 18.30
C GLN A 113 -10.83 20.83 19.77
N LEU A 114 -11.98 20.84 20.47
CA LEU A 114 -12.08 21.22 21.88
C LEU A 114 -11.37 20.24 22.81
N TYR A 115 -11.35 18.94 22.53
CA TYR A 115 -10.56 18.00 23.34
C TYR A 115 -9.05 18.26 23.21
N ASN A 116 -8.55 18.59 22.02
CA ASN A 116 -7.15 18.99 21.84
C ASN A 116 -6.84 20.32 22.54
N MET A 117 -7.72 21.31 22.38
CA MET A 117 -7.58 22.62 23.02
C MET A 117 -7.63 22.51 24.57
N ALA A 118 -8.58 21.77 25.13
CA ALA A 118 -8.67 21.55 26.58
C ALA A 118 -7.45 20.77 27.11
N SER A 119 -7.00 19.73 26.40
CA SER A 119 -5.85 18.92 26.81
C SER A 119 -4.57 19.76 26.90
N SER A 120 -4.22 20.47 25.82
CA SER A 120 -3.04 21.34 25.77
C SER A 120 -3.12 22.48 26.79
N GLN A 121 -4.30 23.08 26.98
CA GLN A 121 -4.49 24.15 27.97
C GLN A 121 -4.34 23.65 29.42
N PHE A 122 -4.86 22.47 29.76
CA PHE A 122 -4.64 21.89 31.09
C PHE A 122 -3.18 21.51 31.32
N TYR A 123 -2.46 21.07 30.28
CA TYR A 123 -1.01 20.88 30.35
C TYR A 123 -0.30 22.21 30.67
N SER A 124 -0.64 23.32 29.99
CA SER A 124 -0.09 24.65 30.31
C SER A 124 -0.44 25.15 31.72
N CYS A 125 -1.48 24.59 32.34
CA CYS A 125 -1.84 24.82 33.74
C CYS A 125 -1.12 23.92 34.74
N GLY A 126 -0.23 23.01 34.31
CA GLY A 126 0.35 21.96 35.15
C GLY A 126 -0.65 20.87 35.59
N ASN A 127 -1.91 20.93 35.14
CA ASN A 127 -2.96 19.99 35.51
C ASN A 127 -2.97 18.78 34.57
N TYR A 128 -1.96 17.93 34.73
CA TYR A 128 -1.77 16.79 33.83
C TYR A 128 -2.91 15.75 33.94
N VAL A 129 -3.58 15.62 35.10
CA VAL A 129 -4.72 14.69 35.27
C VAL A 129 -5.86 15.05 34.32
N GLU A 130 -6.27 16.34 34.28
CA GLU A 130 -7.31 16.79 33.35
C GLU A 130 -6.80 16.84 31.91
N SER A 131 -5.55 17.25 31.68
CA SER A 131 -4.94 17.22 30.34
C SER A 131 -5.02 15.83 29.69
N LEU A 132 -4.61 14.81 30.43
CA LEU A 132 -4.63 13.41 29.99
C LEU A 132 -6.05 12.85 29.94
N THR A 133 -6.96 13.32 30.79
CA THR A 133 -8.39 12.92 30.75
C THR A 133 -9.09 13.49 29.50
N MET A 134 -8.79 14.72 29.10
CA MET A 134 -9.28 15.28 27.83
C MET A 134 -8.61 14.61 26.62
N ALA A 135 -7.33 14.22 26.72
CA ALA A 135 -6.66 13.45 25.69
C ALA A 135 -7.26 12.05 25.50
N ASP A 136 -7.53 11.30 26.57
CA ASP A 136 -8.17 9.98 26.52
C ASP A 136 -9.60 10.04 25.94
N LYS A 137 -10.34 11.14 26.15
CA LYS A 137 -11.63 11.37 25.49
C LYS A 137 -11.44 11.66 23.99
N GLY A 138 -10.62 12.65 23.66
CA GLY A 138 -10.36 13.05 22.26
C GLY A 138 -9.76 11.93 21.40
N ILE A 139 -8.93 11.05 21.98
CA ILE A 139 -8.32 9.92 21.28
C ILE A 139 -9.35 8.85 20.88
N LYS A 140 -10.44 8.68 21.64
CA LYS A 140 -11.53 7.76 21.26
C LYS A 140 -12.25 8.26 20.02
N LEU A 141 -12.62 9.55 20.01
CA LEU A 141 -13.18 10.21 18.83
C LEU A 141 -12.19 10.21 17.65
N ALA A 142 -10.90 10.41 17.90
CA ALA A 142 -9.86 10.33 16.87
C ALA A 142 -9.79 8.93 16.24
N TYR A 143 -9.92 7.88 17.05
CA TYR A 143 -9.96 6.50 16.58
C TYR A 143 -11.25 6.18 15.81
N GLU A 144 -12.41 6.55 16.35
CA GLU A 144 -13.74 6.30 15.78
C GLU A 144 -13.91 6.97 14.41
N HIS A 145 -13.53 8.26 14.31
CA HIS A 145 -13.57 9.02 13.06
C HIS A 145 -12.33 8.81 12.16
N LYS A 146 -11.34 8.01 12.59
CA LYS A 146 -10.05 7.77 11.91
C LYS A 146 -9.23 9.06 11.68
N ASP A 147 -9.46 10.08 12.51
CA ASP A 147 -8.81 11.38 12.48
C ASP A 147 -7.36 11.28 12.97
N ARG A 148 -6.44 11.16 12.00
CA ARG A 148 -5.01 11.02 12.28
C ARG A 148 -4.38 12.30 12.83
N LYS A 149 -4.87 13.48 12.42
CA LYS A 149 -4.32 14.77 12.85
C LYS A 149 -4.62 15.00 14.33
N LEU A 150 -5.87 14.77 14.74
CA LEU A 150 -6.25 14.79 16.15
C LEU A 150 -5.46 13.76 16.98
N MET A 151 -5.31 12.54 16.45
CA MET A 151 -4.53 11.49 17.12
C MET A 151 -3.07 11.93 17.36
N SER A 152 -2.40 12.53 16.37
CA SER A 152 -1.03 13.04 16.55
C SER A 152 -0.94 14.18 17.56
N GLN A 153 -1.87 15.16 17.50
CA GLN A 153 -1.85 16.32 18.39
C GLN A 153 -2.11 15.94 19.85
N LEU A 154 -3.02 14.99 20.10
CA LEU A 154 -3.25 14.46 21.45
C LEU A 154 -2.08 13.59 21.96
N LEU A 155 -1.40 12.85 21.08
CA LEU A 155 -0.18 12.13 21.45
C LEU A 155 1.00 13.05 21.79
N MET A 156 1.06 14.27 21.24
CA MET A 156 2.03 15.30 21.67
C MET A 156 1.80 15.67 23.14
N THR A 157 0.58 16.11 23.47
CA THR A 157 0.26 16.54 24.84
C THR A 157 0.38 15.41 25.86
N ILE A 158 0.09 14.16 25.47
CA ILE A 158 0.38 12.98 26.30
C ILE A 158 1.89 12.81 26.51
N GLY A 159 2.70 12.91 25.45
CA GLY A 159 4.15 12.84 25.55
C GLY A 159 4.74 13.92 26.48
N GLU A 160 4.27 15.16 26.34
CA GLU A 160 4.63 16.28 27.20
C GLU A 160 4.27 16.02 28.68
N CYS A 161 3.02 15.63 28.96
CA CYS A 161 2.60 15.22 30.29
C CYS A 161 3.44 14.06 30.87
N HIS A 162 3.86 13.09 30.04
CA HIS A 162 4.77 12.02 30.47
C HIS A 162 6.17 12.55 30.82
N GLY A 163 6.68 13.57 30.11
CA GLY A 163 7.95 14.21 30.42
C GLY A 163 7.93 14.90 31.79
N GLU A 164 6.91 15.73 32.05
CA GLU A 164 6.81 16.55 33.27
C GLU A 164 6.58 15.76 34.58
N VAL A 165 6.17 14.49 34.47
CA VAL A 165 6.12 13.54 35.60
C VAL A 165 7.36 12.63 35.68
N GLY A 166 8.41 12.91 34.89
CA GLY A 166 9.68 12.17 34.89
C GLY A 166 9.73 10.91 34.02
N ASN A 167 8.64 10.54 33.35
CA ASN A 167 8.56 9.36 32.47
C ASN A 167 9.14 9.65 31.07
N MET A 168 10.33 10.24 31.00
CA MET A 168 10.97 10.75 29.78
C MET A 168 11.10 9.71 28.66
N TRP A 169 11.48 8.47 28.97
CA TRP A 169 11.50 7.40 27.96
C TRP A 169 10.11 7.07 27.39
N HIS A 170 9.03 7.26 28.15
CA HIS A 170 7.67 7.11 27.63
C HIS A 170 7.27 8.30 26.74
N ALA A 171 7.69 9.52 27.10
CA ALA A 171 7.53 10.71 26.27
C ALA A 171 8.21 10.50 24.90
N ILE A 172 9.50 10.16 24.89
CA ILE A 172 10.31 9.89 23.69
C ILE A 172 9.64 8.82 22.79
N ASN A 173 9.21 7.69 23.36
CA ASN A 173 8.49 6.63 22.63
C ASN A 173 7.10 7.07 22.11
N THR A 174 6.47 8.05 22.74
CA THR A 174 5.18 8.61 22.30
C THR A 174 5.38 9.59 21.15
N PHE A 175 6.41 10.43 21.23
CA PHE A 175 6.82 11.31 20.14
C PHE A 175 7.27 10.54 18.89
N ASP A 176 7.97 9.40 19.03
CA ASP A 176 8.31 8.55 17.86
C ASP A 176 7.07 8.00 17.14
N ARG A 177 6.02 7.60 17.89
CA ARG A 177 4.73 7.21 17.28
C ARG A 177 4.04 8.38 16.59
N CYS A 178 4.12 9.58 17.18
CA CYS A 178 3.57 10.78 16.58
C CYS A 178 4.31 11.17 15.29
N ILE A 179 5.65 11.15 15.29
CA ILE A 179 6.50 11.29 14.09
C ILE A 179 6.10 10.28 13.01
N GLN A 180 5.86 9.01 13.38
CA GLN A 180 5.40 7.98 12.44
C GLN A 180 4.03 8.32 11.84
N ILE A 181 3.03 8.66 12.66
CA ILE A 181 1.67 9.01 12.22
C ILE A 181 1.69 10.19 11.25
N ILE A 182 2.40 11.27 11.61
CA ILE A 182 2.51 12.48 10.80
C ILE A 182 3.29 12.22 9.51
N THR A 183 4.38 11.44 9.56
CA THR A 183 5.15 11.05 8.37
C THR A 183 4.29 10.24 7.38
N GLU A 184 3.41 9.35 7.86
CA GLU A 184 2.46 8.63 6.99
C GLU A 184 1.31 9.52 6.47
N GLN A 185 1.00 10.64 7.13
CA GLN A 185 0.05 11.65 6.64
C GLN A 185 0.67 12.49 5.52
N LEU A 186 1.89 13.00 5.71
CA LEU A 186 2.63 13.82 4.73
C LEU A 186 2.91 13.11 3.39
N LYS A 187 2.92 11.76 3.36
CA LYS A 187 2.97 10.98 2.12
C LYS A 187 1.71 11.10 1.25
N LYS A 188 0.59 11.52 1.84
CA LYS A 188 -0.73 11.65 1.18
C LYS A 188 -1.12 13.10 0.98
N THR A 189 -0.98 13.90 2.02
CA THR A 189 -1.33 15.32 2.07
C THR A 189 -0.14 16.09 2.67
N PRO A 190 0.76 16.63 1.83
CA PRO A 190 1.83 17.51 2.28
C PRO A 190 1.31 18.95 2.39
N ASP A 191 1.02 19.38 3.62
CA ASP A 191 0.52 20.71 3.97
C ASP A 191 1.37 21.39 5.07
N TRP A 192 1.27 22.72 5.20
CA TRP A 192 2.10 23.51 6.12
C TRP A 192 1.89 23.10 7.57
N ASP A 193 0.62 23.06 8.01
CA ASP A 193 0.19 22.59 9.34
C ASP A 193 0.83 21.24 9.71
N THR A 194 0.73 20.23 8.85
CA THR A 194 1.23 18.88 9.13
C THR A 194 2.77 18.83 9.16
N TYR A 195 3.46 19.70 8.42
CA TYR A 195 4.91 19.88 8.55
C TYR A 195 5.30 20.65 9.83
N PHE A 196 4.46 21.59 10.29
CA PHE A 196 4.67 22.33 11.54
C PHE A 196 4.46 21.43 12.76
N ASP A 197 3.40 20.61 12.76
CA ASP A 197 3.19 19.55 13.76
C ASP A 197 4.42 18.62 13.83
N LEU A 198 4.96 18.17 12.68
CA LEU A 198 6.16 17.32 12.64
C LEU A 198 7.41 18.02 13.22
N ALA A 199 7.63 19.29 12.88
CA ALA A 199 8.74 20.08 13.42
C ALA A 199 8.63 20.26 14.94
N THR A 200 7.41 20.44 15.45
CA THR A 200 7.11 20.57 16.88
C THR A 200 7.39 19.26 17.62
N VAL A 201 6.96 18.11 17.08
CA VAL A 201 7.25 16.80 17.71
C VAL A 201 8.75 16.51 17.73
N TYR A 202 9.49 16.86 16.67
CA TYR A 202 10.95 16.75 16.70
C TYR A 202 11.59 17.63 17.77
N SER A 203 11.08 18.86 17.98
CA SER A 203 11.50 19.76 19.05
C SER A 203 11.26 19.15 20.44
N LEU A 204 10.04 18.65 20.70
CA LEU A 204 9.66 18.04 21.97
C LEU A 204 10.50 16.79 22.28
N LYS A 205 10.67 15.89 21.31
CA LYS A 205 11.50 14.69 21.46
C LYS A 205 12.97 15.03 21.74
N ALA A 206 13.51 16.04 21.05
CA ALA A 206 14.87 16.50 21.28
C ALA A 206 15.06 17.14 22.66
N ASN A 207 14.08 17.89 23.17
CA ASN A 207 14.13 18.42 24.54
C ASN A 207 14.16 17.30 25.58
N SER A 208 13.21 16.35 25.53
CA SER A 208 13.20 15.21 26.46
C SER A 208 14.46 14.35 26.38
N ALA A 209 15.11 14.28 25.21
CA ALA A 209 16.40 13.62 25.05
C ALA A 209 17.55 14.39 25.74
N ILE A 210 17.57 15.73 25.66
CA ILE A 210 18.53 16.58 26.39
C ILE A 210 18.35 16.44 27.90
N ASP A 211 17.11 16.39 28.39
CA ASP A 211 16.80 16.24 29.82
C ASP A 211 17.38 14.93 30.42
N ILE A 212 17.35 13.83 29.64
CA ILE A 212 17.99 12.55 30.02
C ILE A 212 19.44 12.40 29.55
N LYS A 213 20.04 13.47 28.99
CA LYS A 213 21.43 13.54 28.50
C LYS A 213 21.75 12.67 27.28
N GLU A 214 20.73 12.23 26.54
CA GLU A 214 20.85 11.49 25.27
C GLU A 214 21.15 12.44 24.09
N TYR A 215 22.21 13.25 24.20
CA TYR A 215 22.56 14.27 23.21
C TYR A 215 22.83 13.67 21.82
N LYS A 216 23.35 12.43 21.77
CA LYS A 216 23.55 11.69 20.52
C LYS A 216 22.23 11.45 19.79
N LEU A 217 21.14 11.14 20.49
CA LEU A 217 19.82 10.94 19.87
C LEU A 217 19.34 12.19 19.12
N VAL A 218 19.63 13.38 19.65
CA VAL A 218 19.32 14.67 19.00
C VAL A 218 20.16 14.87 17.74
N ILE A 219 21.46 14.56 17.80
CA ILE A 219 22.39 14.68 16.67
C ILE A 219 22.02 13.67 15.55
N ASP A 220 21.73 12.41 15.91
CA ASP A 220 21.31 11.36 14.96
C ASP A 220 19.93 11.69 14.32
N MET A 221 19.10 12.49 15.00
CA MET A 221 17.83 13.01 14.46
C MET A 221 18.01 14.22 13.52
N GLN A 222 19.15 14.94 13.57
CA GLN A 222 19.38 16.19 12.83
C GLN A 222 19.02 16.12 11.33
N PRO A 223 19.39 15.07 10.55
CA PRO A 223 19.12 15.05 9.11
C PRO A 223 17.63 14.95 8.78
N LYS A 224 16.84 14.26 9.62
CA LYS A 224 15.38 14.13 9.44
C LYS A 224 14.66 15.42 9.85
N TYR A 225 15.08 16.02 10.97
CA TYR A 225 14.51 17.27 11.47
C TYR A 225 14.82 18.43 10.52
N LYS A 226 16.06 18.57 10.03
CA LYS A 226 16.39 19.58 9.01
C LYS A 226 15.58 19.39 7.72
N LYS A 227 15.43 18.15 7.23
CA LYS A 227 14.60 17.87 6.04
C LYS A 227 13.12 18.22 6.23
N CYS A 228 12.61 18.22 7.47
CA CYS A 228 11.28 18.71 7.81
C CYS A 228 11.22 20.25 7.70
N LEU A 229 12.16 20.97 8.30
CA LEU A 229 12.23 22.44 8.21
C LEU A 229 12.48 22.94 6.77
N ASP A 230 13.36 22.27 6.01
CA ASP A 230 13.63 22.58 4.59
C ASP A 230 12.41 22.35 3.67
N LYS A 231 11.35 21.71 4.18
CA LYS A 231 10.03 21.58 3.55
C LYS A 231 9.04 22.61 4.09
N LEU A 232 8.94 22.74 5.41
CA LEU A 232 8.11 23.74 6.10
C LEU A 232 8.38 25.16 5.59
N ASN A 233 9.65 25.56 5.55
CA ASN A 233 10.13 26.88 5.12
C ASN A 233 9.89 27.18 3.62
N LYS A 234 9.38 26.21 2.84
CA LYS A 234 9.04 26.38 1.41
C LYS A 234 7.54 26.37 1.15
N LEU A 235 6.74 26.12 2.18
CA LEU A 235 5.29 26.22 2.13
C LEU A 235 4.87 27.61 2.65
N LYS A 236 3.73 28.10 2.18
CA LYS A 236 3.15 29.34 2.68
C LYS A 236 2.78 29.17 4.15
N GLU A 237 3.19 30.10 5.00
CA GLU A 237 2.79 30.14 6.41
C GLU A 237 1.29 30.41 6.56
N ASP A 238 0.60 29.53 7.28
CA ASP A 238 -0.76 29.79 7.77
C ASP A 238 -0.73 30.57 9.11
N VAL A 239 0.36 30.46 9.88
CA VAL A 239 0.62 31.28 11.09
C VAL A 239 1.93 32.06 10.91
N SER A 240 1.81 33.39 10.77
CA SER A 240 2.96 34.27 10.49
C SER A 240 4.04 34.23 11.58
N GLY A 241 5.27 33.93 11.18
CA GLY A 241 6.45 33.82 12.04
C GLY A 241 6.64 32.44 12.68
N ALA A 242 5.70 31.51 12.55
CA ALA A 242 5.81 30.19 13.16
C ALA A 242 6.96 29.35 12.58
N ASN A 243 7.31 29.54 11.30
CA ASN A 243 8.52 28.94 10.72
C ASN A 243 9.78 29.43 11.45
N ASP A 244 9.94 30.73 11.66
CA ASP A 244 11.12 31.31 12.32
C ASP A 244 11.29 30.76 13.76
N VAL A 245 10.19 30.63 14.50
CA VAL A 245 10.14 29.95 15.81
C VAL A 245 10.58 28.48 15.72
N ALA A 246 10.11 27.73 14.72
CA ALA A 246 10.48 26.32 14.53
C ALA A 246 11.98 26.14 14.17
N ASN A 247 12.55 27.07 13.40
CA ASN A 247 13.99 27.09 13.11
C ASN A 247 14.80 27.49 14.36
N ALA A 248 14.34 28.48 15.13
CA ALA A 248 14.97 28.86 16.41
C ALA A 248 15.02 27.70 17.41
N GLY A 249 13.93 26.94 17.55
CA GLY A 249 13.88 25.71 18.35
C GLY A 249 14.94 24.68 17.93
N TYR A 250 15.00 24.36 16.63
CA TYR A 250 15.99 23.46 16.05
C TYR A 250 17.44 23.88 16.32
N TYR A 251 17.77 25.16 16.10
CA TYR A 251 19.11 25.68 16.32
C TYR A 251 19.50 25.72 17.80
N SER A 252 18.56 26.11 18.68
CA SER A 252 18.75 26.06 20.13
C SER A 252 19.07 24.65 20.62
N LEU A 253 18.21 23.67 20.31
CA LEU A 253 18.36 22.29 20.75
C LEU A 253 19.67 21.65 20.25
N LEU A 254 20.07 21.93 19.00
CA LEU A 254 21.33 21.43 18.46
C LEU A 254 22.56 22.14 19.05
N SER A 255 22.48 23.44 19.37
CA SER A 255 23.57 24.14 20.06
C SER A 255 23.86 23.50 21.42
N ILE A 256 22.82 23.15 22.19
CA ILE A 256 22.94 22.45 23.47
C ILE A 256 23.50 21.04 23.26
N ALA A 257 22.93 20.26 22.34
CA ALA A 257 23.32 18.87 22.11
C ALA A 257 24.77 18.74 21.61
N TYR A 258 25.24 19.63 20.72
CA TYR A 258 26.62 19.64 20.28
C TYR A 258 27.59 20.14 21.36
N GLU A 259 27.22 21.15 22.16
CA GLU A 259 28.06 21.66 23.27
C GLU A 259 28.28 20.56 24.31
N LYS A 260 27.20 19.91 24.75
CA LYS A 260 27.21 18.78 25.68
C LYS A 260 27.94 17.53 25.15
N SER A 261 28.07 17.41 23.82
CA SER A 261 28.83 16.35 23.16
C SER A 261 30.29 16.73 22.86
N GLY A 262 30.76 17.89 23.34
CA GLY A 262 32.14 18.38 23.15
C GLY A 262 32.44 18.92 21.74
N ASN A 263 31.43 19.08 20.87
CA ASN A 263 31.60 19.67 19.54
C ASN A 263 31.30 21.17 19.56
N HIS A 264 32.10 21.91 20.33
CA HIS A 264 31.95 23.35 20.58
C HIS A 264 31.88 24.18 19.29
N ALA A 265 32.55 23.75 18.21
CA ALA A 265 32.52 24.42 16.92
C ALA A 265 31.12 24.36 16.27
N LYS A 266 30.53 23.17 16.14
CA LYS A 266 29.14 23.02 15.65
C LYS A 266 28.11 23.60 16.62
N ALA A 267 28.39 23.55 17.91
CA ALA A 267 27.53 24.14 18.93
C ALA A 267 27.43 25.65 18.74
N ARG A 268 28.57 26.31 18.52
CA ARG A 268 28.66 27.74 18.20
C ARG A 268 28.01 28.06 16.86
N GLU A 269 28.28 27.27 15.81
CA GLU A 269 27.61 27.40 14.50
C GLU A 269 26.08 27.39 14.64
N CYS A 270 25.53 26.44 15.41
CA CYS A 270 24.08 26.38 15.68
C CYS A 270 23.59 27.60 16.47
N PHE A 271 24.37 28.10 17.43
CA PHE A 271 24.01 29.29 18.20
C PHE A 271 24.06 30.59 17.38
N ASP A 272 25.02 30.74 16.48
CA ASP A 272 25.09 31.90 15.58
C ASP A 272 23.93 31.89 14.57
N ASN A 273 23.55 30.71 14.07
CA ASN A 273 22.32 30.55 13.29
C ASN A 273 21.06 30.87 14.11
N LEU A 274 20.97 30.47 15.39
CA LEU A 274 19.88 30.89 16.28
C LEU A 274 19.80 32.42 16.40
N LEU A 275 20.92 33.10 16.63
CA LEU A 275 20.97 34.57 16.75
C LEU A 275 20.59 35.31 15.46
N SER A 276 20.61 34.63 14.30
CA SER A 276 20.11 35.18 13.03
C SER A 276 18.58 35.13 12.89
N THR A 277 17.88 34.34 13.71
CA THR A 277 16.41 34.25 13.68
C THR A 277 15.77 35.51 14.26
N ARG A 278 14.59 35.88 13.76
CA ARG A 278 13.82 37.00 14.33
C ARG A 278 13.40 36.69 15.78
N THR A 279 13.09 35.43 16.08
CA THR A 279 12.66 34.95 17.39
C THR A 279 13.71 35.23 18.46
N ALA A 280 14.99 34.94 18.21
CA ALA A 280 16.07 35.20 19.17
C ALA A 280 16.27 36.70 19.53
N LEU A 281 15.74 37.62 18.71
CA LEU A 281 15.77 39.06 18.95
C LEU A 281 14.58 39.57 19.78
N LEU A 282 13.52 38.76 19.96
CA LEU A 282 12.36 39.09 20.79
C LEU A 282 12.61 38.75 22.27
N PRO A 283 11.92 39.41 23.24
CA PRO A 283 12.05 39.09 24.66
C PRO A 283 11.70 37.63 24.99
N ASP A 284 10.56 37.12 24.52
CA ASP A 284 10.16 35.72 24.62
C ASP A 284 11.15 34.75 23.94
N GLY A 285 12.03 35.26 23.07
CA GLY A 285 13.14 34.54 22.46
C GLY A 285 14.25 34.14 23.42
N ALA A 286 14.30 34.74 24.62
CA ALA A 286 15.25 34.37 25.67
C ALA A 286 15.17 32.88 26.02
N SER A 287 13.96 32.30 26.01
CA SER A 287 13.71 30.86 26.19
C SER A 287 14.60 29.95 25.30
N TYR A 288 14.88 30.36 24.05
CA TYR A 288 15.75 29.62 23.12
C TYR A 288 17.24 29.93 23.29
N VAL A 289 17.58 31.15 23.69
CA VAL A 289 18.97 31.66 23.72
C VAL A 289 19.65 31.34 25.06
N VAL A 290 18.93 31.47 26.18
CA VAL A 290 19.44 31.30 27.55
C VAL A 290 20.03 29.91 27.83
N PRO A 291 19.49 28.78 27.33
CA PRO A 291 20.08 27.45 27.57
C PRO A 291 21.54 27.32 27.11
N TYR A 292 21.88 27.79 25.90
CA TYR A 292 23.27 27.76 25.43
C TYR A 292 24.17 28.73 26.20
N LEU A 293 23.67 29.91 26.57
CA LEU A 293 24.40 30.87 27.40
C LEU A 293 24.69 30.31 28.81
N LEU A 294 23.78 29.51 29.37
CA LEU A 294 23.98 28.79 30.64
C LEU A 294 25.10 27.77 30.55
N GLU A 295 25.09 26.93 29.51
CA GLU A 295 26.09 25.88 29.29
C GLU A 295 27.49 26.44 29.02
N THR A 296 27.57 27.46 28.17
CA THR A 296 28.82 28.19 27.87
C THR A 296 29.21 29.21 28.95
N LYS A 297 28.52 29.21 30.11
CA LYS A 297 28.83 30.02 31.30
C LYS A 297 28.76 31.54 31.09
N GLN A 298 28.05 32.00 30.05
CA GLN A 298 27.83 33.41 29.70
C GLN A 298 26.74 34.05 30.59
N TYR A 299 26.85 33.86 31.91
CA TYR A 299 25.80 34.15 32.89
C TYR A 299 25.32 35.61 32.92
N LYS A 300 26.18 36.58 32.57
CA LYS A 300 25.80 38.00 32.52
C LYS A 300 24.78 38.30 31.41
N GLU A 301 25.00 37.77 30.20
CA GLU A 301 24.06 37.95 29.08
C GLU A 301 22.82 37.07 29.26
N ALA A 302 22.97 35.87 29.85
CA ALA A 302 21.83 35.05 30.24
C ALA A 302 20.90 35.80 31.22
N LEU A 303 21.45 36.44 32.26
CA LEU A 303 20.63 37.21 33.22
C LEU A 303 19.93 38.40 32.56
N LYS A 304 20.60 39.10 31.64
CA LYS A 304 20.03 40.19 30.87
C LYS A 304 18.83 39.70 30.04
N LYS A 305 18.99 38.62 29.27
CA LYS A 305 17.92 38.02 28.46
C LYS A 305 16.74 37.56 29.30
N ILE A 306 17.00 36.89 30.43
CA ILE A 306 15.95 36.49 31.39
C ILE A 306 15.20 37.71 31.94
N ASN A 307 15.88 38.83 32.24
CA ASN A 307 15.22 40.04 32.74
C ASN A 307 14.41 40.78 31.65
N GLU A 308 14.86 40.75 30.39
CA GLU A 308 14.10 41.25 29.23
C GLU A 308 12.79 40.47 29.06
N GLU A 309 12.85 39.15 29.15
CA GLU A 309 11.69 38.24 29.12
C GLU A 309 10.77 38.45 30.33
N GLU A 310 11.29 38.42 31.55
CA GLU A 310 10.49 38.52 32.78
C GLU A 310 9.73 39.86 32.87
N LYS A 311 10.35 40.96 32.43
CA LYS A 311 9.70 42.27 32.30
C LYS A 311 8.54 42.24 31.30
N THR A 312 8.72 41.55 30.18
CA THR A 312 7.72 41.41 29.12
C THR A 312 6.54 40.55 29.58
N TRP A 313 6.79 39.46 30.32
CA TRP A 313 5.74 38.68 30.96
C TRP A 313 4.94 39.51 31.97
N MET A 314 5.62 40.23 32.87
CA MET A 314 4.96 41.08 33.88
C MET A 314 4.11 42.21 33.29
N SER A 315 4.41 42.72 32.08
CA SER A 315 3.59 43.76 31.44
C SER A 315 2.28 43.24 30.82
N HIS A 316 2.15 41.94 30.54
CA HIS A 316 1.00 41.40 29.80
C HIS A 316 -0.15 40.88 30.69
N GLY A 317 0.15 40.37 31.90
CA GLY A 317 -0.89 39.85 32.80
C GLY A 317 -0.36 39.46 34.17
N ARG A 318 -1.20 39.61 35.21
CA ARG A 318 -0.84 39.36 36.62
C ARG A 318 -1.00 37.91 37.09
N ASP A 319 -1.25 36.96 36.20
CA ASP A 319 -1.38 35.56 36.60
C ASP A 319 -0.01 34.89 36.72
N THR A 320 0.61 35.07 37.89
CA THR A 320 1.93 34.50 38.21
C THR A 320 1.88 32.98 38.43
N VAL A 321 0.69 32.38 38.52
CA VAL A 321 0.47 30.94 38.76
C VAL A 321 0.56 30.18 37.42
N ASN A 322 1.69 30.34 36.74
CA ASN A 322 1.94 29.86 35.38
C ASN A 322 3.17 28.94 35.34
N TYR A 323 3.01 27.74 34.76
CA TYR A 323 4.02 26.68 34.81
C TYR A 323 5.36 27.08 34.18
N ILE A 324 5.31 27.76 33.03
CA ILE A 324 6.50 28.20 32.28
C ILE A 324 7.22 29.31 33.07
N TYR A 325 6.46 30.22 33.68
CA TYR A 325 7.01 31.32 34.46
C TYR A 325 7.76 30.84 35.70
N SER A 326 7.19 29.92 36.50
CA SER A 326 7.87 29.42 37.70
C SER A 326 8.99 28.42 37.38
N ASN A 327 8.75 27.43 36.51
CA ASN A 327 9.68 26.30 36.32
C ASN A 327 10.73 26.53 35.21
N THR A 328 10.50 27.48 34.29
CA THR A 328 11.50 27.87 33.28
C THR A 328 12.16 29.20 33.66
N ILE A 329 11.40 30.30 33.70
CA ILE A 329 11.96 31.66 33.78
C ILE A 329 12.59 31.91 35.17
N LEU A 330 11.83 31.75 36.25
CA LEU A 330 12.35 32.01 37.61
C LEU A 330 13.40 30.98 38.03
N MET A 331 13.26 29.70 37.65
CA MET A 331 14.28 28.68 37.92
C MET A 331 15.60 28.96 37.20
N ASN A 332 15.57 29.32 35.91
CA ASN A 332 16.79 29.72 35.20
C ASN A 332 17.38 31.02 35.78
N LYS A 333 16.54 31.98 36.17
CA LYS A 333 17.00 33.20 36.88
C LYS A 333 17.73 32.88 38.17
N ALA A 334 17.18 32.00 39.02
CA ALA A 334 17.80 31.58 40.27
C ALA A 334 19.16 30.87 40.03
N ARG A 335 19.23 29.96 39.05
CA ARG A 335 20.49 29.28 38.65
C ARG A 335 21.55 30.27 38.18
N VAL A 336 21.18 31.25 37.35
CA VAL A 336 22.09 32.29 36.85
C VAL A 336 22.58 33.21 37.97
N LEU A 337 21.69 33.63 38.87
CA LEU A 337 22.04 34.46 40.03
C LEU A 337 23.00 33.72 40.97
N GLN A 338 22.75 32.43 41.25
CA GLN A 338 23.64 31.57 42.05
C GLN A 338 25.02 31.45 41.41
N ALA A 339 25.10 31.23 40.08
CA ALA A 339 26.35 31.14 39.34
C ALA A 339 27.12 32.49 39.26
N LEU A 340 26.44 33.61 39.47
CA LEU A 340 27.02 34.95 39.60
C LEU A 340 27.36 35.35 41.05
N GLY A 341 27.19 34.44 42.03
CA GLY A 341 27.43 34.73 43.46
C GLY A 341 26.36 35.58 44.13
N ARG A 342 25.24 35.88 43.45
CA ARG A 342 24.13 36.71 43.95
C ARG A 342 23.15 35.86 44.76
N TYR A 343 23.66 35.24 45.83
CA TYR A 343 22.97 34.15 46.54
C TYR A 343 21.63 34.56 47.17
N GLU A 344 21.54 35.75 47.76
CA GLU A 344 20.28 36.25 48.35
C GLU A 344 19.17 36.38 47.29
N GLU A 345 19.48 37.02 46.15
CA GLU A 345 18.55 37.14 45.04
C GLU A 345 18.21 35.79 44.42
N ALA A 346 19.16 34.86 44.37
CA ALA A 346 18.93 33.49 43.90
C ALA A 346 17.94 32.73 44.80
N ILE A 347 18.11 32.83 46.12
CA ILE A 347 17.21 32.24 47.12
C ILE A 347 15.82 32.88 47.04
N ASN A 348 15.74 34.22 47.03
CA ASN A 348 14.47 34.93 46.93
C ASN A 348 13.71 34.60 45.62
N THR A 349 14.44 34.48 44.50
CA THR A 349 13.87 34.05 43.22
C THR A 349 13.43 32.58 43.24
N GLY A 350 14.22 31.70 43.85
CA GLY A 350 13.92 30.28 44.00
C GLY A 350 12.70 30.02 44.90
N MET A 351 12.58 30.74 46.01
CA MET A 351 11.40 30.70 46.90
C MET A 351 10.14 31.21 46.19
N ARG A 352 10.27 32.28 45.40
CA ARG A 352 9.16 32.79 44.58
C ARG A 352 8.69 31.75 43.55
N ALA A 353 9.63 31.07 42.88
CA ALA A 353 9.32 29.98 41.96
C ALA A 353 8.66 28.78 42.69
N TYR A 354 9.20 28.38 43.85
CA TYR A 354 8.68 27.28 44.66
C TYR A 354 7.24 27.54 45.12
N ASN A 355 6.95 28.72 45.67
CA ASN A 355 5.60 29.06 46.16
C ASN A 355 4.56 29.06 45.02
N LEU A 356 4.94 29.52 43.82
CA LEU A 356 4.08 29.49 42.63
C LEU A 356 3.88 28.05 42.11
N SER A 357 4.88 27.19 42.21
CA SER A 357 4.78 25.79 41.82
C SER A 357 4.08 24.89 42.86
N ASP A 358 4.19 25.11 44.18
CA ASP A 358 3.46 24.32 45.19
C ASP A 358 1.94 24.57 45.08
N SER A 359 1.55 25.82 44.78
CA SER A 359 0.17 26.19 44.41
C SER A 359 -0.38 25.46 43.17
N LEU A 360 0.48 24.84 42.35
CA LEU A 360 0.13 24.11 41.13
C LEU A 360 0.27 22.58 41.26
N THR A 361 1.26 22.11 42.02
CA THR A 361 1.92 20.84 41.65
C THR A 361 1.59 19.66 42.57
N ARG A 362 1.48 19.89 43.89
CA ARG A 362 1.73 18.82 44.88
C ARG A 362 0.71 17.68 44.84
N ARG A 363 -0.59 17.98 44.99
CA ARG A 363 -1.66 16.95 44.90
C ARG A 363 -1.78 16.32 43.51
N ILE A 364 -1.41 17.07 42.46
CA ILE A 364 -1.58 16.64 41.07
C ILE A 364 -0.49 15.64 40.67
N LYS A 365 0.80 15.87 41.00
CA LYS A 365 1.87 14.90 40.69
C LYS A 365 1.70 13.55 41.40
N GLU A 366 1.18 13.53 42.62
CA GLU A 366 0.88 12.28 43.35
C GLU A 366 -0.25 11.46 42.68
N GLN A 367 -1.34 12.11 42.25
CA GLN A 367 -2.44 11.43 41.54
C GLN A 367 -2.07 11.00 40.11
N ASN A 368 -1.23 11.78 39.42
CA ASN A 368 -0.77 11.47 38.06
C ASN A 368 -0.08 10.11 37.97
N ALA A 369 0.89 9.83 38.85
CA ALA A 369 1.74 8.64 38.73
C ALA A 369 0.92 7.34 38.70
N THR A 370 -0.06 7.23 39.60
CA THR A 370 -0.97 6.08 39.69
C THR A 370 -1.86 5.97 38.45
N TRP A 371 -2.61 7.02 38.12
CA TRP A 371 -3.57 7.06 37.00
C TRP A 371 -2.90 6.73 35.65
N LEU A 372 -1.70 7.25 35.43
CA LEU A 372 -0.92 7.08 34.20
C LEU A 372 -0.46 5.63 33.99
N SER A 373 -0.06 4.96 35.08
CA SER A 373 0.44 3.58 35.05
C SER A 373 -0.66 2.54 34.79
N GLU A 374 -1.87 2.77 35.32
CA GLU A 374 -2.98 1.83 35.24
C GLU A 374 -3.77 1.95 33.92
N LYS A 375 -3.99 3.18 33.44
CA LYS A 375 -5.10 3.46 32.50
C LYS A 375 -4.68 3.65 31.04
N MET A 376 -3.65 4.45 30.77
CA MET A 376 -3.31 4.91 29.41
C MET A 376 -2.64 3.83 28.55
N GLY A 377 -1.48 3.32 29.00
CA GLY A 377 -0.56 2.58 28.13
C GLY A 377 -1.05 1.22 27.63
N LYS A 378 -1.98 0.54 28.33
CA LYS A 378 -2.31 -0.88 28.07
C LYS A 378 -3.57 -1.14 27.24
N LYS A 379 -4.48 -0.18 27.05
CA LYS A 379 -5.79 -0.44 26.39
C LYS A 379 -5.92 0.23 25.02
N VAL A 380 -5.79 1.55 24.95
CA VAL A 380 -5.97 2.29 23.70
C VAL A 380 -4.79 2.07 22.75
N LEU A 381 -3.57 2.26 23.24
CA LEU A 381 -2.34 1.99 22.48
C LEU A 381 -2.28 0.53 21.99
N LYS A 382 -2.70 -0.43 22.82
CA LYS A 382 -2.82 -1.84 22.44
C LYS A 382 -3.80 -2.02 21.28
N SER A 383 -5.00 -1.44 21.34
CA SER A 383 -5.98 -1.51 20.26
C SER A 383 -5.49 -0.87 18.95
N TYR A 384 -4.71 0.22 19.05
CA TYR A 384 -4.06 0.84 17.89
C TYR A 384 -2.98 -0.06 17.26
N ILE A 385 -2.10 -0.64 18.08
CA ILE A 385 -1.07 -1.59 17.64
C ILE A 385 -1.73 -2.84 17.03
N GLU A 386 -2.71 -3.45 17.70
CA GLU A 386 -3.47 -4.60 17.19
C GLU A 386 -4.16 -4.32 15.85
N ASN A 387 -4.60 -3.09 15.59
CA ASN A 387 -5.19 -2.73 14.30
C ASN A 387 -4.14 -2.39 13.23
N GLN A 388 -2.97 -1.84 13.58
CA GLN A 388 -1.83 -1.77 12.66
C GLN A 388 -1.34 -3.18 12.30
N ASP A 389 -1.21 -4.07 13.28
CA ASP A 389 -0.80 -5.46 13.10
C ASP A 389 -1.83 -6.27 12.32
N LYS A 390 -3.15 -6.02 12.45
CA LYS A 390 -4.16 -6.59 11.53
C LYS A 390 -3.92 -6.16 10.09
N GLN A 391 -3.64 -4.88 9.82
CA GLN A 391 -3.33 -4.40 8.47
C GLN A 391 -2.00 -4.97 7.95
N LEU A 392 -0.97 -5.05 8.79
CA LEU A 392 0.33 -5.63 8.45
C LEU A 392 0.26 -7.15 8.24
N THR A 393 -0.56 -7.88 9.00
CA THR A 393 -0.78 -9.32 8.80
C THR A 393 -1.59 -9.61 7.56
N ILE A 394 -2.66 -8.83 7.26
CA ILE A 394 -3.37 -8.90 5.97
C ILE A 394 -2.38 -8.72 4.80
N ASN A 395 -1.53 -7.68 4.86
CA ASN A 395 -0.53 -7.43 3.82
C ASN A 395 0.56 -8.52 3.74
N ARG A 396 0.99 -9.08 4.88
CA ARG A 396 1.92 -10.24 4.91
C ARG A 396 1.30 -11.47 4.25
N TRP A 397 0.05 -11.81 4.59
CA TRP A 397 -0.66 -12.93 3.97
C TRP A 397 -0.89 -12.72 2.48
N ALA A 398 -1.27 -11.51 2.05
CA ALA A 398 -1.38 -11.16 0.63
C ALA A 398 -0.04 -11.37 -0.12
N ASN A 399 1.08 -10.92 0.46
CA ASN A 399 2.41 -11.12 -0.13
C ASN A 399 2.81 -12.61 -0.19
N ILE A 400 2.50 -13.40 0.84
CA ILE A 400 2.73 -14.86 0.84
C ILE A 400 1.90 -15.54 -0.25
N ILE A 401 0.62 -15.19 -0.39
CA ILE A 401 -0.27 -15.73 -1.42
C ILE A 401 0.24 -15.37 -2.82
N MET A 402 0.65 -14.11 -3.06
CA MET A 402 1.25 -13.71 -4.34
C MET A 402 2.55 -14.47 -4.64
N GLY A 403 3.40 -14.72 -3.64
CA GLY A 403 4.61 -15.52 -3.79
C GLY A 403 4.33 -16.99 -4.13
N VAL A 404 3.33 -17.61 -3.50
CA VAL A 404 2.89 -18.98 -3.80
C VAL A 404 2.30 -19.07 -5.22
N LEU A 405 1.47 -18.11 -5.62
CA LEU A 405 0.93 -18.05 -6.99
C LEU A 405 2.04 -17.90 -8.03
N LEU A 406 3.03 -17.03 -7.81
CA LEU A 406 4.22 -16.90 -8.67
C LEU A 406 5.00 -18.20 -8.78
N PHE A 407 5.21 -18.92 -7.68
CA PHE A 407 5.89 -20.22 -7.68
C PHE A 407 5.12 -21.30 -8.47
N ILE A 408 3.79 -21.32 -8.35
CA ILE A 408 2.91 -22.21 -9.14
C ILE A 408 3.01 -21.87 -10.64
N CYS A 409 2.98 -20.59 -11.01
CA CYS A 409 3.18 -20.18 -12.42
C CYS A 409 4.56 -20.59 -12.96
N ILE A 410 5.63 -20.38 -12.18
CA ILE A 410 7.01 -20.76 -12.59
C ILE A 410 7.13 -22.27 -12.76
N THR A 411 6.61 -23.07 -11.83
CA THR A 411 6.67 -24.54 -11.94
C THR A 411 5.87 -25.06 -13.13
N LEU A 412 4.68 -24.53 -13.40
CA LEU A 412 3.90 -24.86 -14.60
C LEU A 412 4.66 -24.52 -15.90
N ILE A 413 5.31 -23.36 -15.97
CA ILE A 413 6.16 -22.96 -17.11
C ILE A 413 7.32 -23.96 -17.31
N VAL A 414 7.97 -24.39 -16.23
CA VAL A 414 9.05 -25.39 -16.29
C VAL A 414 8.54 -26.74 -16.80
N PHE A 415 7.37 -27.21 -16.36
CA PHE A 415 6.75 -28.43 -16.89
C PHE A 415 6.47 -28.33 -18.39
N VAL A 416 5.83 -27.23 -18.84
CA VAL A 416 5.55 -27.00 -20.27
C VAL A 416 6.83 -26.96 -21.10
N ILE A 417 7.92 -26.34 -20.61
CA ILE A 417 9.21 -26.33 -21.30
C ILE A 417 9.84 -27.75 -21.36
N ARG A 418 9.77 -28.51 -20.26
CA ARG A 418 10.30 -29.88 -20.19
C ARG A 418 9.58 -30.80 -21.17
N ASP A 419 8.25 -30.76 -21.17
CA ASP A 419 7.44 -31.70 -21.94
C ASP A 419 7.49 -31.37 -23.44
N ASN A 420 7.59 -30.09 -23.82
CA ASN A 420 7.92 -29.69 -25.19
C ASN A 420 9.30 -30.19 -25.66
N ARG A 421 10.33 -30.22 -24.79
CA ARG A 421 11.63 -30.82 -25.14
C ARG A 421 11.53 -32.35 -25.35
N ILE A 422 10.73 -33.04 -24.52
CA ILE A 422 10.48 -34.48 -24.67
C ILE A 422 9.76 -34.77 -26.00
N ILE A 423 8.76 -33.97 -26.38
CA ILE A 423 8.04 -34.10 -27.66
C ILE A 423 9.01 -33.89 -28.84
N LYS A 424 9.80 -32.82 -28.85
CA LYS A 424 10.78 -32.57 -29.93
C LYS A 424 11.80 -33.70 -30.08
N ASN A 425 12.31 -34.25 -28.98
CA ASN A 425 13.24 -35.38 -29.02
C ASN A 425 12.58 -36.65 -29.60
N LYS A 426 11.32 -36.93 -29.28
CA LYS A 426 10.57 -38.05 -29.88
C LYS A 426 10.36 -37.85 -31.38
N ASN A 427 9.89 -36.66 -31.80
CA ASN A 427 9.66 -36.34 -33.21
C ASN A 427 10.93 -36.52 -34.05
N ARG A 428 12.10 -36.11 -33.53
CA ARG A 428 13.39 -36.29 -34.20
C ARG A 428 13.72 -37.75 -34.49
N VAL A 429 13.55 -38.63 -33.50
CA VAL A 429 13.82 -40.09 -33.64
C VAL A 429 12.81 -40.75 -34.59
N SER A 430 11.54 -40.33 -34.54
CA SER A 430 10.54 -40.78 -35.52
C SER A 430 10.89 -40.33 -36.94
N SER A 431 11.42 -39.12 -37.13
CA SER A 431 11.80 -38.59 -38.45
C SER A 431 12.96 -39.39 -39.06
N SER A 432 14.01 -39.67 -38.29
CA SER A 432 15.14 -40.49 -38.78
C SER A 432 14.68 -41.90 -39.17
N LEU A 433 13.82 -42.55 -38.35
CA LEU A 433 13.28 -43.86 -38.66
C LEU A 433 12.41 -43.87 -39.93
N ILE A 434 11.59 -42.83 -40.17
CA ILE A 434 10.83 -42.68 -41.41
C ILE A 434 11.78 -42.47 -42.61
N GLY A 435 12.87 -41.71 -42.43
CA GLY A 435 13.89 -41.52 -43.45
C GLY A 435 14.63 -42.80 -43.84
N GLU A 436 14.93 -43.66 -42.86
CA GLU A 436 15.55 -44.98 -43.07
C GLU A 436 14.58 -45.97 -43.70
N LEU A 437 13.34 -46.07 -43.20
CA LEU A 437 12.28 -46.89 -43.80
C LEU A 437 11.97 -46.44 -45.24
N SER A 438 12.05 -45.14 -45.53
CA SER A 438 11.86 -44.62 -46.89
C SER A 438 13.04 -44.97 -47.81
N LYS A 439 14.29 -45.02 -47.32
CA LYS A 439 15.43 -45.54 -48.09
C LYS A 439 15.24 -47.03 -48.38
N TYR A 440 14.96 -47.83 -47.34
CA TYR A 440 14.78 -49.27 -47.46
C TYR A 440 13.62 -49.62 -48.39
N LYS A 441 12.50 -48.87 -48.32
CA LYS A 441 11.40 -49.00 -49.29
C LYS A 441 11.87 -48.73 -50.72
N THR A 442 12.62 -47.66 -50.97
CA THR A 442 13.14 -47.37 -52.32
C THR A 442 14.04 -48.52 -52.81
N GLU A 443 15.03 -48.94 -52.02
CA GLU A 443 15.95 -50.02 -52.40
C GLU A 443 15.23 -51.37 -52.62
N LEU A 444 14.19 -51.66 -51.84
CA LEU A 444 13.34 -52.85 -52.03
C LEU A 444 12.54 -52.76 -53.33
N PHE A 445 11.99 -51.59 -53.67
CA PHE A 445 11.29 -51.36 -54.94
C PHE A 445 12.22 -51.43 -56.15
N ASP A 446 13.46 -50.93 -56.04
CA ASP A 446 14.47 -51.04 -57.08
C ASP A 446 14.81 -52.53 -57.34
N ARG A 447 15.13 -53.30 -56.27
CA ARG A 447 15.40 -54.75 -56.34
C ARG A 447 14.20 -55.55 -56.88
N MET A 448 12.96 -55.19 -56.51
CA MET A 448 11.74 -55.81 -57.04
C MET A 448 11.51 -55.49 -58.52
N SER A 449 11.96 -54.32 -58.99
CA SER A 449 11.86 -53.91 -60.39
C SER A 449 12.90 -54.64 -61.27
N GLU A 450 14.05 -55.01 -60.70
CA GLU A 450 15.09 -55.76 -61.41
C GLU A 450 14.80 -57.27 -61.51
N HIS A 451 14.16 -57.89 -60.51
CA HIS A 451 13.94 -59.34 -60.45
C HIS A 451 12.52 -59.75 -59.93
N PRO A 452 11.51 -59.89 -60.80
CA PRO A 452 10.15 -60.26 -60.39
C PRO A 452 9.98 -61.68 -59.80
N ASP A 453 10.70 -62.68 -60.33
CA ASP A 453 10.27 -64.09 -60.27
C ASP A 453 10.74 -64.93 -59.06
N LYS A 454 11.15 -64.32 -57.93
CA LYS A 454 11.91 -65.03 -56.86
C LYS A 454 11.47 -64.79 -55.40
N VAL A 455 10.17 -64.91 -55.08
CA VAL A 455 9.66 -64.61 -53.72
C VAL A 455 9.08 -65.83 -52.94
N ASN A 456 8.59 -66.89 -53.59
CA ASN A 456 7.68 -67.85 -52.92
C ASN A 456 8.28 -68.87 -51.93
N ASN A 457 9.61 -69.03 -51.81
CA ASN A 457 10.22 -70.23 -51.20
C ASN A 457 11.13 -69.99 -49.96
N ALA A 458 10.80 -69.07 -49.04
CA ALA A 458 11.69 -68.71 -47.93
C ALA A 458 11.05 -68.53 -46.52
N ALA A 459 9.80 -68.96 -46.32
CA ALA A 459 9.02 -68.63 -45.10
C ALA A 459 8.94 -69.75 -44.04
N SER A 460 10.06 -70.41 -43.67
CA SER A 460 10.04 -71.45 -42.62
C SER A 460 11.40 -71.76 -41.95
N ALA A 461 11.79 -71.01 -40.90
CA ALA A 461 12.77 -71.47 -39.88
C ALA A 461 12.81 -70.59 -38.60
N ASN A 462 13.05 -71.25 -37.46
CA ASN A 462 13.64 -70.74 -36.20
C ASN A 462 13.06 -69.53 -35.45
N ASP A 463 12.14 -69.83 -34.51
CA ASP A 463 12.13 -69.27 -33.15
C ASP A 463 12.84 -70.26 -32.18
N LYS A 464 13.70 -69.77 -31.25
CA LYS A 464 13.96 -70.29 -29.87
C LYS A 464 15.32 -69.86 -29.25
N ALA A 465 15.28 -69.20 -28.09
CA ALA A 465 16.22 -69.29 -26.94
C ALA A 465 15.77 -68.25 -25.86
N SER A 466 15.12 -68.64 -24.75
CA SER A 466 15.70 -69.00 -23.43
C SER A 466 16.66 -67.93 -22.86
N ALA A 467 16.38 -67.13 -21.82
CA ALA A 467 15.65 -67.29 -20.54
C ALA A 467 16.45 -67.97 -19.40
N THR A 468 16.55 -67.28 -18.25
CA THR A 468 16.94 -67.77 -16.91
C THR A 468 16.28 -66.88 -15.84
N ASP A 469 15.90 -67.46 -14.70
CA ASP A 469 15.05 -66.87 -13.66
C ASP A 469 15.81 -66.50 -12.36
N ASP A 470 15.13 -65.89 -11.35
CA ASP A 470 14.78 -66.60 -10.09
C ASP A 470 13.85 -65.80 -9.12
N LYS A 471 12.97 -66.53 -8.39
CA LYS A 471 12.12 -66.23 -7.18
C LYS A 471 11.55 -64.81 -6.86
N GLY A 472 10.29 -64.67 -6.38
CA GLY A 472 9.21 -65.66 -6.19
C GLY A 472 8.08 -65.27 -5.19
N LYS A 473 6.89 -65.90 -5.35
CA LYS A 473 5.59 -65.77 -4.60
C LYS A 473 4.77 -64.48 -4.91
N ALA A 474 3.56 -64.48 -5.50
CA ALA A 474 2.28 -65.26 -5.38
C ALA A 474 1.32 -64.68 -4.30
N VAL A 475 0.00 -64.50 -4.50
CA VAL A 475 -1.08 -65.31 -5.16
C VAL A 475 -2.09 -64.35 -5.87
N ASN A 476 -2.40 -64.40 -7.19
CA ASN A 476 -3.29 -65.28 -8.03
C ASN A 476 -4.79 -64.84 -8.10
N SER A 477 -5.54 -64.84 -9.22
CA SER A 477 -5.37 -65.20 -10.67
C SER A 477 -5.80 -64.05 -11.63
N GLY A 478 -6.18 -64.12 -12.94
CA GLY A 478 -6.46 -65.14 -13.99
C GLY A 478 -7.11 -64.46 -15.25
N GLU A 479 -7.46 -65.06 -16.41
CA GLU A 479 -7.23 -66.41 -17.02
C GLU A 479 -7.62 -66.47 -18.56
N THR A 480 -7.44 -67.64 -19.22
CA THR A 480 -7.94 -68.16 -20.55
C THR A 480 -7.61 -67.47 -21.93
N VAL A 481 -7.71 -68.21 -23.07
CA VAL A 481 -7.23 -67.83 -24.46
C VAL A 481 -7.75 -68.73 -25.64
N LYS A 482 -7.95 -68.21 -26.90
CA LYS A 482 -7.82 -68.81 -28.30
C LYS A 482 -8.29 -67.84 -29.44
N THR A 483 -8.09 -67.88 -30.79
CA THR A 483 -7.64 -68.75 -31.95
C THR A 483 -8.71 -69.63 -32.69
N GLU A 484 -8.73 -69.95 -34.03
CA GLU A 484 -7.79 -69.89 -35.22
C GLU A 484 -8.48 -70.11 -36.65
N LYS A 485 -7.73 -70.02 -37.80
CA LYS A 485 -7.86 -70.70 -39.17
C LYS A 485 -8.31 -70.03 -40.52
N LYS A 486 -7.97 -70.70 -41.67
CA LYS A 486 -7.75 -70.16 -43.06
C LYS A 486 -7.70 -71.26 -44.18
N THR A 487 -8.13 -70.98 -45.45
CA THR A 487 -7.73 -71.69 -46.73
C THR A 487 -8.34 -71.05 -48.01
N ASP A 488 -7.54 -70.68 -49.05
CA ASP A 488 -7.81 -70.78 -50.52
C ASP A 488 -6.60 -70.24 -51.36
N SER A 489 -6.50 -70.47 -52.70
CA SER A 489 -5.29 -70.02 -53.47
C SER A 489 -5.37 -69.75 -55.00
N LYS A 490 -5.96 -70.58 -55.89
CA LYS A 490 -5.55 -70.54 -57.33
C LYS A 490 -6.09 -69.37 -58.18
N ALA A 491 -7.30 -68.88 -57.93
CA ALA A 491 -7.87 -67.72 -58.65
C ALA A 491 -7.16 -66.39 -58.33
N HIS A 492 -6.21 -66.42 -57.40
CA HIS A 492 -5.55 -65.26 -56.79
C HIS A 492 -4.43 -64.64 -57.67
N ASN A 493 -4.20 -65.18 -58.87
CA ASN A 493 -3.06 -64.83 -59.74
C ASN A 493 -3.44 -63.90 -60.91
N GLU A 494 -4.50 -64.21 -61.68
CA GLU A 494 -4.87 -63.41 -62.86
C GLU A 494 -5.44 -62.03 -62.49
N GLU A 495 -6.19 -61.93 -61.40
CA GLU A 495 -6.66 -60.65 -60.89
C GLU A 495 -5.52 -59.80 -60.30
N TYR A 496 -4.44 -60.43 -59.82
CA TYR A 496 -3.27 -59.73 -59.29
C TYR A 496 -2.49 -59.03 -60.40
N GLU A 497 -2.31 -59.69 -61.56
CA GLU A 497 -1.77 -59.04 -62.77
C GLU A 497 -2.63 -57.84 -63.22
N GLN A 498 -3.96 -57.93 -63.08
CA GLN A 498 -4.86 -56.81 -63.36
C GLN A 498 -4.70 -55.67 -62.33
N PHE A 499 -4.42 -55.99 -61.07
CA PHE A 499 -4.06 -55.00 -60.06
C PHE A 499 -2.73 -54.31 -60.36
N LEU A 500 -1.68 -55.06 -60.72
CA LEU A 500 -0.38 -54.51 -61.12
C LEU A 500 -0.51 -53.59 -62.35
N LYS A 501 -1.35 -53.95 -63.32
CA LYS A 501 -1.69 -53.07 -64.46
C LYS A 501 -2.33 -51.75 -64.01
N ILE A 502 -3.24 -51.79 -63.02
CA ILE A 502 -3.86 -50.59 -62.45
C ILE A 502 -2.82 -49.71 -61.75
N GLU A 503 -1.96 -50.27 -60.89
CA GLU A 503 -0.91 -49.50 -60.21
C GLU A 503 0.04 -48.84 -61.23
N LYS A 504 0.50 -49.62 -62.22
CA LYS A 504 1.37 -49.13 -63.29
C LYS A 504 0.79 -47.90 -64.01
N ILE A 505 -0.48 -47.93 -64.40
CA ILE A 505 -1.17 -46.80 -65.05
C ILE A 505 -1.26 -45.57 -64.13
N ILE A 506 -1.50 -45.76 -62.83
CA ILE A 506 -1.56 -44.66 -61.85
C ILE A 506 -0.19 -43.98 -61.70
N PHE A 507 0.89 -44.77 -61.66
CA PHE A 507 2.26 -44.26 -61.53
C PHE A 507 2.80 -43.62 -62.81
N GLU A 508 2.81 -44.34 -63.95
CA GLU A 508 3.39 -43.86 -65.21
C GLU A 508 2.76 -42.54 -65.66
N LYS A 509 1.42 -42.45 -65.62
CA LYS A 509 0.67 -41.25 -66.01
C LYS A 509 0.51 -40.22 -64.88
N ASN A 510 1.18 -40.44 -63.72
CA ASN A 510 1.16 -39.57 -62.53
C ASN A 510 -0.26 -39.16 -62.08
N LEU A 511 -1.25 -40.03 -62.28
CA LEU A 511 -2.68 -39.69 -62.17
C LEU A 511 -3.05 -39.21 -60.75
N PHE A 512 -2.39 -39.77 -59.73
CA PHE A 512 -2.60 -39.45 -58.32
C PHE A 512 -2.40 -37.96 -57.97
N ILE A 513 -1.67 -37.19 -58.78
CA ILE A 513 -1.47 -35.74 -58.57
C ILE A 513 -2.74 -34.94 -58.94
N ARG A 514 -3.62 -35.46 -59.80
CA ARG A 514 -4.87 -34.77 -60.20
C ARG A 514 -5.80 -34.65 -58.99
N THR A 515 -6.19 -33.42 -58.65
CA THR A 515 -6.95 -33.11 -57.42
C THR A 515 -8.28 -33.87 -57.33
N LYS A 516 -9.00 -34.01 -58.46
CA LYS A 516 -10.32 -34.66 -58.58
C LYS A 516 -10.29 -36.07 -59.23
N LEU A 517 -9.17 -36.80 -59.19
CA LEU A 517 -9.11 -38.15 -59.77
C LEU A 517 -10.21 -39.07 -59.21
N SER A 518 -10.96 -39.70 -60.10
CA SER A 518 -12.02 -40.66 -59.81
C SER A 518 -11.63 -42.10 -60.20
N ARG A 519 -12.28 -43.08 -59.56
CA ARG A 519 -12.09 -44.51 -59.88
C ARG A 519 -12.61 -44.88 -61.27
N THR A 520 -13.61 -44.16 -61.79
CA THR A 520 -14.19 -44.37 -63.13
C THR A 520 -13.20 -44.02 -64.24
N GLU A 521 -12.41 -42.95 -64.07
CA GLU A 521 -11.36 -42.56 -65.03
C GLU A 521 -10.26 -43.63 -65.10
N VAL A 522 -9.75 -44.11 -63.96
CA VAL A 522 -8.69 -45.13 -63.93
C VAL A 522 -9.20 -46.49 -64.44
N ALA A 523 -10.44 -46.86 -64.14
CA ALA A 523 -11.06 -48.07 -64.69
C ALA A 523 -11.15 -48.01 -66.23
N ALA A 524 -11.61 -46.89 -66.79
CA ALA A 524 -11.66 -46.68 -68.24
C ALA A 524 -10.26 -46.73 -68.89
N GLU A 525 -9.27 -46.07 -68.29
CA GLU A 525 -7.87 -46.07 -68.75
C GLU A 525 -7.23 -47.47 -68.70
N ALA A 526 -7.63 -48.32 -67.75
CA ALA A 526 -7.22 -49.71 -67.66
C ALA A 526 -7.96 -50.66 -68.64
N GLY A 527 -9.04 -50.20 -69.28
CA GLY A 527 -9.92 -51.01 -70.12
C GLY A 527 -10.88 -51.92 -69.33
N MET A 528 -11.28 -51.50 -68.13
CA MET A 528 -12.05 -52.31 -67.17
C MET A 528 -13.37 -51.63 -66.76
N SER A 529 -14.39 -52.42 -66.44
CA SER A 529 -15.61 -51.87 -65.84
C SER A 529 -15.34 -51.38 -64.41
N THR A 530 -16.04 -50.34 -63.96
CA THR A 530 -15.80 -49.78 -62.61
C THR A 530 -16.18 -50.76 -61.49
N SER A 531 -17.12 -51.67 -61.72
CA SER A 531 -17.46 -52.74 -60.76
C SER A 531 -16.31 -53.74 -60.62
N HIS A 532 -15.72 -54.16 -61.75
CA HIS A 532 -14.58 -55.08 -61.75
C HIS A 532 -13.32 -54.42 -61.18
N PHE A 533 -13.07 -53.15 -61.51
CA PHE A 533 -12.02 -52.33 -60.90
C PHE A 533 -12.12 -52.33 -59.37
N ASN A 534 -13.32 -52.12 -58.79
CA ASN A 534 -13.48 -52.14 -57.34
C ASN A 534 -13.16 -53.51 -56.74
N ALA A 535 -13.70 -54.59 -57.32
CA ALA A 535 -13.51 -55.95 -56.84
C ALA A 535 -12.03 -56.35 -56.81
N VAL A 536 -11.28 -56.03 -57.86
CA VAL A 536 -9.82 -56.24 -57.91
C VAL A 536 -9.11 -55.28 -56.95
N PHE A 537 -9.36 -53.98 -57.04
CA PHE A 537 -8.60 -52.98 -56.29
C PHE A 537 -8.74 -53.12 -54.77
N ASP A 538 -9.96 -53.27 -54.26
CA ASP A 538 -10.20 -53.38 -52.81
C ASP A 538 -9.67 -54.75 -52.26
N LYS A 539 -9.64 -55.80 -53.10
CA LYS A 539 -9.07 -57.13 -52.75
C LYS A 539 -7.54 -57.12 -52.60
N TYR A 540 -6.82 -56.47 -53.52
CA TYR A 540 -5.34 -56.51 -53.54
C TYR A 540 -4.68 -55.35 -52.80
N SER A 541 -5.22 -54.13 -52.86
CA SER A 541 -4.63 -52.98 -52.16
C SER A 541 -4.90 -52.94 -50.65
N GLN A 542 -5.91 -53.67 -50.18
CA GLN A 542 -6.43 -53.62 -48.80
C GLN A 542 -6.78 -52.19 -48.30
N LEU A 543 -7.00 -51.26 -49.23
CA LEU A 543 -7.26 -49.85 -48.98
C LEU A 543 -8.34 -49.35 -49.94
N THR A 544 -9.24 -48.50 -49.46
CA THR A 544 -10.12 -47.78 -50.39
C THR A 544 -9.28 -46.93 -51.35
N PHE A 545 -9.65 -46.89 -52.63
CA PHE A 545 -8.95 -46.12 -53.67
C PHE A 545 -8.57 -44.69 -53.24
N THR A 546 -9.48 -43.99 -52.54
CA THR A 546 -9.22 -42.64 -51.99
C THR A 546 -8.10 -42.62 -50.95
N ASN A 547 -8.00 -43.63 -50.08
CA ASN A 547 -6.92 -43.75 -49.10
C ASN A 547 -5.58 -44.13 -49.77
N TYR A 548 -5.61 -45.03 -50.75
CA TYR A 548 -4.41 -45.39 -51.53
C TYR A 548 -3.84 -44.18 -52.29
N ILE A 549 -4.68 -43.46 -53.04
CA ILE A 549 -4.24 -42.25 -53.77
C ILE A 549 -3.70 -41.19 -52.80
N ASN A 550 -4.35 -40.96 -51.66
CA ASN A 550 -3.82 -40.05 -50.65
C ASN A 550 -2.51 -40.56 -50.02
N ASN A 551 -2.32 -41.87 -49.87
CA ASN A 551 -1.06 -42.45 -49.41
C ASN A 551 0.11 -42.18 -50.38
N LEU A 552 -0.12 -42.28 -51.69
CA LEU A 552 0.87 -41.93 -52.72
C LEU A 552 1.17 -40.42 -52.73
N ARG A 553 0.13 -39.58 -52.65
CA ARG A 553 0.28 -38.12 -52.53
C ARG A 553 1.13 -37.72 -51.33
N MET A 554 0.95 -38.37 -50.16
CA MET A 554 1.75 -38.08 -48.97
C MET A 554 3.19 -38.60 -49.07
N GLU A 555 3.45 -39.70 -49.79
CA GLU A 555 4.82 -40.15 -50.05
C GLU A 555 5.56 -39.20 -51.01
N ARG A 556 4.89 -38.72 -52.07
CA ARG A 556 5.43 -37.64 -52.91
C ARG A 556 5.68 -36.37 -52.09
N ALA A 557 4.80 -36.03 -51.14
CA ALA A 557 4.98 -34.89 -50.26
C ALA A 557 6.22 -35.03 -49.35
N ALA A 558 6.43 -36.20 -48.75
CA ALA A 558 7.61 -36.50 -47.93
C ALA A 558 8.91 -36.39 -48.75
N LYS A 559 8.89 -36.82 -50.02
CA LYS A 559 10.02 -36.66 -50.95
C LYS A 559 10.26 -35.19 -51.31
N LEU A 560 9.23 -34.44 -51.71
CA LEU A 560 9.33 -33.02 -52.05
C LEU A 560 9.75 -32.14 -50.85
N LEU A 561 9.33 -32.46 -49.62
CA LEU A 561 9.76 -31.76 -48.40
C LEU A 561 11.29 -31.85 -48.18
N LYS A 562 11.92 -32.92 -48.68
CA LYS A 562 13.38 -33.13 -48.64
C LYS A 562 14.10 -32.54 -49.85
N GLU A 563 13.53 -32.67 -51.05
CA GLU A 563 14.16 -32.24 -52.30
C GLU A 563 13.99 -30.73 -52.59
N LYS A 564 13.00 -30.07 -51.97
CA LYS A 564 12.65 -28.65 -52.19
C LYS A 564 12.48 -27.89 -50.87
N PRO A 565 13.54 -27.75 -50.04
CA PRO A 565 13.44 -27.12 -48.72
C PRO A 565 12.95 -25.65 -48.77
N ASN A 566 13.16 -24.96 -49.89
CA ASN A 566 12.75 -23.56 -50.07
C ASN A 566 11.25 -23.39 -50.45
N TYR A 567 10.52 -24.46 -50.75
CA TYR A 567 9.10 -24.37 -51.13
C TYR A 567 8.22 -24.27 -49.89
N SER A 568 7.15 -23.47 -49.92
CA SER A 568 6.17 -23.46 -48.81
C SER A 568 5.48 -24.82 -48.68
N ILE A 569 4.95 -25.11 -47.49
CA ILE A 569 4.23 -26.37 -47.24
C ILE A 569 2.95 -26.41 -48.08
N GLU A 570 2.33 -25.25 -48.31
CA GLU A 570 1.20 -25.02 -49.21
C GLU A 570 1.54 -25.32 -50.68
N ALA A 571 2.71 -24.89 -51.17
CA ALA A 571 3.14 -25.18 -52.54
C ALA A 571 3.34 -26.69 -52.76
N ILE A 572 3.97 -27.38 -51.80
CA ILE A 572 4.12 -28.84 -51.84
C ILE A 572 2.76 -29.54 -51.73
N ALA A 573 1.84 -29.04 -50.90
CA ALA A 573 0.48 -29.55 -50.81
C ALA A 573 -0.27 -29.45 -52.14
N GLN A 574 -0.08 -28.35 -52.88
CA GLN A 574 -0.62 -28.14 -54.22
C GLN A 574 0.03 -29.07 -55.26
N GLU A 575 1.36 -29.22 -55.29
CA GLU A 575 2.06 -30.18 -56.17
C GLU A 575 1.74 -31.65 -55.88
N CYS A 576 1.26 -31.95 -54.67
CA CYS A 576 0.77 -33.28 -54.27
C CYS A 576 -0.75 -33.44 -54.48
N GLY A 577 -1.44 -32.51 -55.14
CA GLY A 577 -2.87 -32.63 -55.45
C GLY A 577 -3.81 -32.47 -54.25
N VAL A 578 -3.34 -31.89 -53.14
CA VAL A 578 -4.12 -31.62 -51.91
C VAL A 578 -3.97 -30.15 -51.49
N PRO A 579 -4.42 -29.17 -52.28
CA PRO A 579 -4.17 -27.74 -52.02
C PRO A 579 -4.80 -27.19 -50.73
N VAL A 580 -5.74 -27.92 -50.10
CA VAL A 580 -6.36 -27.50 -48.83
C VAL A 580 -5.42 -27.82 -47.67
N ARG A 581 -4.70 -26.79 -47.16
CA ARG A 581 -3.68 -26.90 -46.10
C ARG A 581 -4.12 -27.76 -44.90
N GLN A 582 -5.31 -27.55 -44.35
CA GLN A 582 -5.82 -28.32 -43.21
C GLN A 582 -5.95 -29.82 -43.53
N THR A 583 -6.46 -30.16 -44.72
CA THR A 583 -6.57 -31.54 -45.20
C THR A 583 -5.21 -32.17 -45.42
N PHE A 584 -4.26 -31.43 -46.01
CA PHE A 584 -2.88 -31.87 -46.21
C PHE A 584 -2.18 -32.18 -44.88
N TYR A 585 -2.17 -31.23 -43.93
CA TYR A 585 -1.58 -31.43 -42.59
C TYR A 585 -2.19 -32.64 -41.87
N ARG A 586 -3.52 -32.81 -41.93
CA ARG A 586 -4.23 -33.94 -41.30
C ARG A 586 -3.89 -35.28 -41.96
N LEU A 587 -3.79 -35.35 -43.29
CA LEU A 587 -3.41 -36.57 -43.99
C LEU A 587 -1.94 -36.93 -43.74
N PHE A 588 -1.04 -35.96 -43.77
CA PHE A 588 0.38 -36.14 -43.53
C PHE A 588 0.63 -36.63 -42.09
N SER A 589 0.04 -35.95 -41.09
CA SER A 589 0.19 -36.31 -39.69
C SER A 589 -0.48 -37.66 -39.36
N LYS A 590 -1.58 -38.02 -40.05
CA LYS A 590 -2.16 -39.36 -39.92
C LYS A 590 -1.23 -40.46 -40.45
N LYS A 591 -0.40 -40.17 -41.46
CA LYS A 591 0.53 -41.14 -42.05
C LYS A 591 1.89 -41.22 -41.32
N TYR A 592 2.42 -40.07 -40.88
CA TYR A 592 3.79 -39.94 -40.37
C TYR A 592 3.89 -39.56 -38.89
N GLY A 593 2.76 -39.40 -38.18
CA GLY A 593 2.71 -39.11 -36.74
C GLY A 593 3.10 -37.69 -36.32
N MET A 594 3.58 -36.85 -37.25
CA MET A 594 4.04 -35.48 -37.00
C MET A 594 3.59 -34.53 -38.12
N THR A 595 3.69 -33.21 -37.92
CA THR A 595 3.27 -32.27 -38.96
C THR A 595 4.27 -32.20 -40.13
N PRO A 596 3.87 -31.73 -41.33
CA PRO A 596 4.79 -31.47 -42.43
C PRO A 596 5.91 -30.46 -42.10
N ALA A 597 5.70 -29.60 -41.08
CA ALA A 597 6.72 -28.68 -40.60
C ALA A 597 7.72 -29.41 -39.70
N ASP A 598 7.25 -30.15 -38.68
CA ASP A 598 8.12 -31.00 -37.84
C ASP A 598 8.95 -31.97 -38.69
N TYR A 599 8.34 -32.57 -39.72
CA TYR A 599 9.02 -33.49 -40.62
C TYR A 599 10.14 -32.82 -41.42
N ARG A 600 9.95 -31.57 -41.87
CA ARG A 600 11.01 -30.81 -42.54
C ARG A 600 12.11 -30.38 -41.58
N ASP A 601 11.75 -29.91 -40.40
CA ASP A 601 12.66 -29.42 -39.37
C ASP A 601 13.50 -30.54 -38.71
N ASN A 602 13.22 -31.82 -39.03
CA ASN A 602 13.93 -33.00 -38.55
C ASN A 602 14.47 -33.89 -39.69
N ILE A 603 14.80 -33.31 -40.85
CA ILE A 603 15.52 -33.95 -41.99
C ILE A 603 16.93 -33.36 -42.12
#